data_AF-A0A3B9T330-F1
#
_entry.id   AF-A0A3B9T330-F1
#
_cell.length_a   1.000
_cell.length_b   1.000
_cell.length_c   1.000
_cell.angle_alpha   90.00
_cell.angle_beta   90.00
_cell.angle_gamma   90.00
#
_symmetry.space_group_name_H-M   'P 1'
#
loop_
_entity.id
_entity.type
_entity.pdbx_description
1 polymer ?
#
loop_
_entity_poly.entity_id
_entity_poly.type
_entity_poly.pdbx_seq_one_letter_code
_entity_poly.pdbx_strand_id
1 'polypeptide(L)'
;MMDLTQPQWVRHVVFHPFEGFEDLRWKKGGTLKYTAVILVALFFALIAYDRWCGFQFRPLPDALFSVVPYLMRSVVYFGAWVLGNWSVCTLLDGEGTMKNICIYSSYALIPYIVSRYVDVLLTHILVRDEGVFFSVVYYVGMIWSGVLLFHAVKAVHQYSFRKTVAAILMTFFAMLVILFLAVLMLSLFQKVYVFFYSLYTEILYRIKV
;
A
#
# COMPACT_ATOMS: atom_id res chain seq x y z
N MET A 1 -18.52 20.60 -18.30
CA MET A 1 -17.66 20.67 -17.10
C MET A 1 -18.26 19.74 -16.05
N MET A 2 -17.63 18.62 -15.72
CA MET A 2 -18.17 17.69 -14.71
C MET A 2 -17.64 18.04 -13.32
N ASP A 3 -18.48 18.61 -12.45
CA ASP A 3 -18.21 18.69 -11.01
C ASP A 3 -18.52 17.34 -10.37
N LEU A 4 -17.50 16.49 -10.28
CA LEU A 4 -17.62 15.15 -9.74
C LEU A 4 -17.52 15.18 -8.20
N THR A 5 -18.43 14.50 -7.54
CA THR A 5 -18.33 14.17 -6.10
C THR A 5 -17.17 13.21 -5.85
N GLN A 6 -16.66 13.15 -4.61
CA GLN A 6 -15.49 12.32 -4.27
C GLN A 6 -15.64 10.81 -4.61
N PRO A 7 -16.80 10.17 -4.46
CA PRO A 7 -17.00 8.79 -4.93
C PRO A 7 -16.99 8.66 -6.46
N GLN A 8 -17.48 9.68 -7.17
CA GLN A 8 -17.45 9.71 -8.63
C GLN A 8 -16.02 9.87 -9.14
N TRP A 9 -15.15 10.59 -8.41
CA TRP A 9 -13.71 10.64 -8.70
C TRP A 9 -13.05 9.27 -8.64
N VAL A 10 -13.35 8.49 -7.60
CA VAL A 10 -12.82 7.14 -7.45
C VAL A 10 -13.20 6.28 -8.67
N ARG A 11 -14.48 6.30 -9.06
CA ARG A 11 -14.94 5.56 -10.24
C ARG A 11 -14.28 6.06 -11.53
N HIS A 12 -14.23 7.37 -11.72
CA HIS A 12 -13.63 7.98 -12.93
C HIS A 12 -12.17 7.57 -13.11
N VAL A 13 -11.38 7.68 -12.04
CA VAL A 13 -9.95 7.31 -12.03
C VAL A 13 -9.75 5.82 -12.31
N VAL A 14 -10.60 4.95 -11.73
CA VAL A 14 -10.47 3.50 -11.91
C VAL A 14 -10.81 3.06 -13.33
N PHE A 15 -11.78 3.68 -14.00
CA PHE A 15 -12.21 3.25 -15.34
C PHE A 15 -11.56 4.03 -16.49
N HIS A 16 -11.02 5.23 -16.23
CA HIS A 16 -10.35 6.06 -17.23
C HIS A 16 -8.95 6.45 -16.73
N PRO A 17 -7.96 5.54 -16.83
CA PRO A 17 -6.62 5.75 -16.25
C PRO A 17 -5.85 6.95 -16.83
N PHE A 18 -6.00 7.23 -18.12
CA PHE A 18 -5.30 8.34 -18.77
C PHE A 18 -5.89 9.70 -18.38
N GLU A 19 -7.20 9.86 -18.54
CA GLU A 19 -7.89 11.14 -18.31
C GLU A 19 -8.17 11.36 -16.82
N GLY A 20 -8.50 10.31 -16.08
CA GLY A 20 -8.96 10.42 -14.69
C GLY A 20 -7.91 10.96 -13.73
N PHE A 21 -6.65 10.54 -13.85
CA PHE A 21 -5.58 11.08 -13.01
C PHE A 21 -5.13 12.48 -13.44
N GLU A 22 -5.21 12.79 -14.74
CA GLU A 22 -4.93 14.14 -15.23
C GLU A 22 -6.03 15.11 -14.76
N ASP A 23 -7.30 14.74 -14.87
CA ASP A 23 -8.45 15.48 -14.35
C ASP A 23 -8.37 15.72 -12.84
N LEU A 24 -7.96 14.68 -12.09
CA LEU A 24 -7.80 14.74 -10.63
C LEU A 24 -6.78 15.82 -10.24
N ARG A 25 -5.75 16.03 -11.07
CA ARG A 25 -4.71 17.04 -10.85
C ARG A 25 -5.22 18.43 -11.13
N TRP A 26 -5.83 18.64 -12.29
CA TRP A 26 -6.31 19.95 -12.71
C TRP A 26 -7.40 20.48 -11.78
N LYS A 27 -8.29 19.59 -11.31
CA LYS A 27 -9.37 19.94 -10.37
C LYS A 27 -8.96 19.90 -8.90
N LYS A 28 -7.70 19.53 -8.59
CA LYS A 28 -7.20 19.31 -7.22
C LYS A 28 -8.13 18.39 -6.41
N GLY A 29 -8.70 17.39 -7.09
CA GLY A 29 -9.62 16.42 -6.51
C GLY A 29 -8.86 15.42 -5.63
N GLY A 30 -9.60 14.76 -4.73
CA GLY A 30 -9.05 13.80 -3.78
C GLY A 30 -8.75 14.40 -2.41
N THR A 31 -9.09 13.64 -1.37
CA THR A 31 -8.95 14.06 0.03
C THR A 31 -8.21 12.98 0.81
N LEU A 32 -7.32 13.41 1.73
CA LEU A 32 -6.62 12.50 2.66
C LEU A 32 -7.56 11.57 3.43
N LYS A 33 -8.78 12.01 3.72
CA LYS A 33 -9.83 11.19 4.34
C LYS A 33 -10.15 9.93 3.52
N TYR A 34 -10.34 10.07 2.21
CA TYR A 34 -10.62 8.92 1.33
C TYR A 34 -9.41 8.01 1.18
N THR A 35 -8.21 8.57 1.14
CA THR A 35 -6.97 7.78 1.19
C THR A 35 -6.88 6.92 2.44
N ALA A 36 -7.19 7.48 3.62
CA ALA A 36 -7.23 6.70 4.85
C ALA A 36 -8.27 5.58 4.78
N VAL A 37 -9.47 5.84 4.26
CA VAL A 37 -10.51 4.81 4.06
C VAL A 37 -10.02 3.70 3.13
N ILE A 38 -9.33 4.04 2.03
CA ILE A 38 -8.79 3.05 1.08
C ILE A 38 -7.70 2.20 1.74
N LEU A 39 -6.80 2.79 2.53
CA LEU A 39 -5.75 2.03 3.24
C LEU A 39 -6.32 1.13 4.33
N VAL A 40 -7.36 1.59 5.04
CA VAL A 40 -8.11 0.75 5.99
C VAL A 40 -8.81 -0.39 5.25
N ALA A 41 -9.43 -0.12 4.10
CA ALA A 41 -10.04 -1.14 3.26
C ALA A 41 -9.00 -2.16 2.74
N LEU A 42 -7.79 -1.72 2.39
CA LEU A 42 -6.67 -2.60 2.04
C LEU A 42 -6.27 -3.49 3.22
N PHE A 43 -6.13 -2.92 4.41
CA PHE A 43 -5.79 -3.68 5.62
C PHE A 43 -6.81 -4.79 5.90
N PHE A 44 -8.11 -4.47 5.86
CA PHE A 44 -9.16 -5.48 6.04
C PHE A 44 -9.22 -6.48 4.88
N ALA A 45 -8.96 -6.07 3.65
CA ALA A 45 -8.91 -6.97 2.49
C ALA A 45 -7.81 -8.03 2.64
N LEU A 46 -6.64 -7.64 3.16
CA LEU A 46 -5.54 -8.58 3.41
C LEU A 46 -5.88 -9.59 4.52
N ILE A 47 -6.54 -9.14 5.59
CA ILE A 47 -7.00 -10.03 6.67
C ILE A 47 -8.09 -10.98 6.16
N ALA A 48 -9.09 -10.46 5.44
CA ALA A 48 -10.17 -11.23 4.85
C ALA A 48 -9.63 -12.33 3.92
N TYR A 49 -8.67 -11.99 3.06
CA TYR A 49 -8.06 -12.95 2.16
C TYR A 49 -7.25 -14.05 2.87
N ASP A 50 -6.59 -13.73 3.99
CA ASP A 50 -5.82 -14.74 4.72
C ASP A 50 -6.68 -15.58 5.70
N ARG A 51 -7.84 -15.06 6.16
CA ARG A 51 -8.60 -15.67 7.27
C ARG A 51 -10.02 -16.08 6.93
N TRP A 52 -10.64 -15.43 5.95
CA TRP A 52 -12.02 -15.71 5.54
C TRP A 52 -12.10 -16.46 4.21
N CYS A 53 -10.99 -16.89 3.62
CA CYS A 53 -11.08 -17.77 2.46
C CYS A 53 -11.62 -19.16 2.85
N GLY A 54 -12.37 -19.77 1.94
CA GLY A 54 -12.89 -21.12 2.11
C GLY A 54 -11.79 -22.13 2.39
N PHE A 55 -12.04 -23.05 3.34
CA PHE A 55 -11.07 -24.04 3.83
C PHE A 55 -10.41 -24.86 2.71
N GLN A 56 -11.17 -25.15 1.64
CA GLN A 56 -10.72 -25.87 0.45
C GLN A 56 -9.56 -25.18 -0.31
N PHE A 57 -9.52 -23.84 -0.30
CA PHE A 57 -8.47 -23.04 -0.94
C PHE A 57 -7.38 -22.65 0.03
N ARG A 58 -7.77 -22.39 1.29
CA ARG A 58 -6.84 -21.96 2.32
C ARG A 58 -7.25 -22.53 3.67
N PRO A 59 -6.61 -23.62 4.13
CA PRO A 59 -6.84 -24.09 5.49
C PRO A 59 -6.38 -23.02 6.48
N LEU A 60 -7.11 -22.86 7.58
CA LEU A 60 -6.72 -21.92 8.63
C LEU A 60 -5.33 -22.31 9.14
N PRO A 61 -4.36 -21.39 9.17
CA PRO A 61 -3.05 -21.68 9.74
C PRO A 61 -3.17 -22.00 11.24
N ASP A 62 -2.47 -23.04 11.70
CA ASP A 62 -2.39 -23.39 13.13
C ASP A 62 -1.63 -22.33 13.97
N ALA A 63 -1.01 -21.34 13.32
CA ALA A 63 -0.24 -20.29 13.97
C ALA A 63 -1.12 -19.22 14.64
N LEU A 64 -0.66 -18.73 15.80
CA LEU A 64 -1.25 -17.59 16.51
C LEU A 64 -1.50 -16.42 15.55
N PHE A 65 -2.73 -15.92 15.54
CA PHE A 65 -3.09 -14.75 14.74
C PHE A 65 -2.28 -13.54 15.21
N SER A 66 -1.54 -12.95 14.28
CA SER A 66 -0.84 -11.68 14.50
C SER A 66 -1.32 -10.66 13.48
N VAL A 67 -1.74 -9.49 13.98
CA VAL A 67 -2.18 -8.36 13.16
C VAL A 67 -0.99 -7.62 12.53
N VAL A 68 0.20 -7.74 13.14
CA VAL A 68 1.40 -6.96 12.78
C VAL A 68 1.79 -7.12 11.31
N PRO A 69 1.84 -8.33 10.71
CA PRO A 69 2.20 -8.48 9.29
C PRO A 69 1.23 -7.78 8.34
N TYR A 70 -0.06 -7.73 8.68
CA TYR A 70 -1.08 -7.06 7.88
C TYR A 70 -0.90 -5.54 7.92
N LEU A 71 -0.61 -4.99 9.10
CA LEU A 71 -0.31 -3.57 9.27
C LEU A 71 0.97 -3.16 8.54
N MET A 72 2.00 -4.01 8.57
CA MET A 72 3.25 -3.78 7.83
C MET A 72 2.99 -3.72 6.32
N ARG A 73 2.22 -4.66 5.77
CA ARG A 73 1.90 -4.71 4.34
C ARG A 73 1.01 -3.56 3.88
N SER A 74 0.05 -3.11 4.70
CA SER A 74 -0.87 -2.04 4.32
C SER A 74 -0.30 -0.64 4.55
N VAL A 75 0.26 -0.37 5.74
CA VAL A 75 0.67 0.98 6.13
C VAL A 75 2.15 1.21 5.89
N VAL A 76 3.03 0.30 6.35
CA VAL A 76 4.48 0.53 6.30
C VAL A 76 5.01 0.47 4.87
N TYR A 77 4.58 -0.52 4.08
CA TYR A 77 5.00 -0.61 2.68
C TYR A 77 4.44 0.52 1.82
N PHE A 78 3.19 0.92 2.06
CA PHE A 78 2.60 2.08 1.39
C PHE A 78 3.31 3.38 1.80
N GLY A 79 3.64 3.55 3.08
CA GLY A 79 4.42 4.67 3.59
C GLY A 79 5.82 4.72 2.96
N ALA A 80 6.52 3.58 2.90
CA ALA A 80 7.81 3.47 2.24
C ALA A 80 7.73 3.82 0.75
N TRP A 81 6.66 3.40 0.06
CA TRP A 81 6.39 3.80 -1.32
C TRP A 81 6.24 5.32 -1.44
N VAL A 82 5.38 5.94 -0.61
CA VAL A 82 5.13 7.38 -0.67
C VAL A 82 6.40 8.18 -0.37
N LEU A 83 7.16 7.78 0.67
CA LEU A 83 8.43 8.41 1.04
C LEU A 83 9.48 8.23 -0.06
N GLY A 84 9.68 7.01 -0.55
CA GLY A 84 10.64 6.72 -1.61
C GLY A 84 10.31 7.46 -2.89
N ASN A 85 9.04 7.49 -3.27
CA ASN A 85 8.57 8.19 -4.47
C ASN A 85 8.77 9.70 -4.34
N TRP A 86 8.53 10.26 -3.16
CA TRP A 86 8.80 11.66 -2.85
C TRP A 86 10.31 11.98 -2.86
N SER A 87 11.17 11.09 -2.34
CA SER A 87 12.63 11.26 -2.43
C SER A 87 13.15 11.15 -3.86
N VAL A 88 12.58 10.27 -4.68
CA VAL A 88 12.95 10.18 -6.11
C VAL A 88 12.43 11.40 -6.89
N CYS A 89 11.30 11.98 -6.47
CA CYS A 89 10.78 13.22 -7.04
C CYS A 89 11.80 14.35 -7.01
N THR A 90 12.53 14.50 -5.90
CA THR A 90 13.56 15.55 -5.77
C THR A 90 14.80 15.29 -6.64
N LEU A 91 15.04 14.04 -7.05
CA LEU A 91 16.16 13.68 -7.93
C LEU A 91 15.82 13.81 -9.42
N LEU A 92 14.55 13.68 -9.79
CA LEU A 92 14.08 13.68 -11.17
C LEU A 92 13.32 14.95 -11.57
N ASP A 93 13.37 15.98 -10.73
CA ASP A 93 12.68 17.27 -10.89
C ASP A 93 11.16 17.10 -11.09
N GLY A 94 10.53 16.26 -10.26
CA GLY A 94 9.08 16.08 -10.27
C GLY A 94 8.33 17.17 -9.48
N GLU A 95 7.08 17.41 -9.85
CA GLU A 95 6.19 18.37 -9.19
C GLU A 95 5.38 17.77 -8.01
N GLY A 96 5.53 16.47 -7.76
CA GLY A 96 4.67 15.73 -6.84
C GLY A 96 4.91 16.04 -5.37
N THR A 97 3.91 16.58 -4.70
CA THR A 97 3.91 16.68 -3.23
C THR A 97 3.61 15.33 -2.58
N MET A 98 4.13 15.09 -1.37
CA MET A 98 3.86 13.86 -0.60
C MET A 98 2.35 13.58 -0.43
N LYS A 99 1.55 14.63 -0.24
CA LYS A 99 0.08 14.54 -0.18
C LYS A 99 -0.52 14.00 -1.49
N ASN A 100 -0.10 14.52 -2.64
CA ASN A 100 -0.62 14.09 -3.93
C ASN A 100 -0.19 12.66 -4.26
N ILE A 101 1.08 12.31 -3.98
CA ILE A 101 1.59 10.94 -4.16
C ILE A 101 0.73 9.95 -3.36
N CYS A 102 0.42 10.29 -2.10
CA CYS A 102 -0.41 9.48 -1.22
C CYS A 102 -1.83 9.29 -1.78
N ILE A 103 -2.49 10.38 -2.21
CA ILE A 103 -3.85 10.30 -2.76
C ILE A 103 -3.87 9.46 -4.04
N TYR A 104 -3.00 9.73 -4.99
CA TYR A 104 -3.06 9.12 -6.32
C TYR A 104 -2.66 7.64 -6.26
N SER A 105 -1.61 7.33 -5.47
CA SER A 105 -1.19 5.95 -5.25
C SER A 105 -2.27 5.14 -4.54
N SER A 106 -3.00 5.74 -3.58
CA SER A 106 -4.11 5.04 -2.92
C SER A 106 -5.24 4.70 -3.89
N TYR A 107 -5.58 5.61 -4.82
CA TYR A 107 -6.65 5.38 -5.78
C TYR A 107 -6.26 4.30 -6.81
N ALA A 108 -4.97 4.21 -7.15
CA ALA A 108 -4.45 3.15 -8.00
C ALA A 108 -4.56 1.74 -7.38
N LEU A 109 -4.62 1.62 -6.05
CA LEU A 109 -4.74 0.33 -5.36
C LEU A 109 -6.17 -0.22 -5.32
N ILE A 110 -7.17 0.57 -5.73
CA ILE A 110 -8.58 0.18 -5.61
C ILE A 110 -8.91 -1.12 -6.36
N PRO A 111 -8.50 -1.34 -7.62
CA PRO A 111 -8.76 -2.59 -8.32
C PRO A 111 -8.21 -3.82 -7.60
N TYR A 112 -6.97 -3.73 -7.09
CA TYR A 112 -6.38 -4.77 -6.28
C TYR A 112 -7.19 -5.07 -5.02
N ILE A 113 -7.63 -4.03 -4.29
CA ILE A 113 -8.44 -4.19 -3.08
C ILE A 113 -9.78 -4.86 -3.41
N VAL A 114 -10.45 -4.41 -4.47
CA VAL A 114 -11.73 -4.98 -4.92
C VAL A 114 -11.55 -6.44 -5.31
N SER A 115 -10.52 -6.77 -6.10
CA SER A 115 -10.23 -8.17 -6.45
C SER A 115 -10.01 -9.03 -5.22
N ARG A 116 -9.31 -8.56 -4.18
CA ARG A 116 -9.16 -9.33 -2.93
C ARG A 116 -10.48 -9.65 -2.24
N TYR A 117 -11.44 -8.72 -2.22
CA TYR A 117 -12.75 -8.99 -1.65
C TYR A 117 -13.57 -9.95 -2.52
N VAL A 118 -13.54 -9.77 -3.84
CA VAL A 118 -14.21 -10.69 -4.79
C VAL A 118 -13.65 -12.10 -4.66
N ASP A 119 -12.33 -12.22 -4.57
CA ASP A 119 -11.62 -13.48 -4.37
C ASP A 119 -12.11 -14.23 -3.12
N VAL A 120 -12.23 -13.54 -1.98
CA VAL A 120 -12.75 -14.12 -0.73
C VAL A 120 -14.16 -14.68 -0.94
N LEU A 121 -15.04 -13.95 -1.63
CA LEU A 121 -16.38 -14.43 -1.95
C LEU A 121 -16.35 -15.64 -2.88
N LEU A 122 -15.51 -15.61 -3.91
CA LEU A 122 -15.36 -16.71 -4.87
C LEU A 122 -14.87 -18.00 -4.20
N THR A 123 -13.99 -17.92 -3.19
CA THR A 123 -13.52 -19.13 -2.49
C THR A 123 -14.60 -19.92 -1.75
N HIS A 124 -15.77 -19.30 -1.49
CA HIS A 124 -16.92 -19.98 -0.88
C HIS A 124 -17.87 -20.61 -1.90
N ILE A 125 -17.80 -20.17 -3.16
CA ILE A 125 -18.70 -20.60 -4.23
C ILE A 125 -18.02 -21.66 -5.10
N LEU A 126 -16.75 -21.43 -5.44
CA LEU A 126 -15.98 -22.27 -6.34
C LEU A 126 -15.50 -23.55 -5.66
N VAL A 127 -15.30 -24.60 -6.45
CA VAL A 127 -14.63 -25.83 -6.01
C VAL A 127 -13.13 -25.73 -6.27
N ARG A 128 -12.30 -26.48 -5.55
CA ARG A 128 -10.83 -26.43 -5.67
C ARG A 128 -10.31 -26.56 -7.12
N ASP A 129 -10.95 -27.39 -7.95
CA ASP A 129 -10.58 -27.58 -9.36
C ASP A 129 -10.85 -26.34 -10.24
N GLU A 130 -11.72 -25.44 -9.77
CA GLU A 130 -12.07 -24.17 -10.42
C GLU A 130 -11.19 -22.99 -9.96
N GLY A 131 -10.10 -23.26 -9.25
CA GLY A 131 -9.19 -22.24 -8.70
C GLY A 131 -8.57 -21.29 -9.73
N VAL A 132 -8.66 -21.63 -11.02
CA VAL A 132 -8.25 -20.74 -12.12
C VAL A 132 -9.06 -19.44 -12.15
N PHE A 133 -10.38 -19.49 -11.86
CA PHE A 133 -11.24 -18.29 -11.94
C PHE A 133 -10.88 -17.27 -10.86
N PHE A 134 -10.63 -17.73 -9.64
CA PHE A 134 -10.09 -16.91 -8.55
C PHE A 134 -8.74 -16.28 -8.96
N SER A 135 -7.84 -17.08 -9.57
CA SER A 135 -6.52 -16.58 -10.00
C SER A 135 -6.62 -15.49 -11.07
N VAL A 136 -7.55 -15.64 -12.03
CA VAL A 136 -7.79 -14.64 -13.08
C VAL A 136 -8.25 -13.31 -12.49
N VAL A 137 -9.21 -13.32 -11.56
CA VAL A 137 -9.72 -12.10 -10.90
C VAL A 137 -8.60 -11.37 -10.16
N TYR A 138 -7.75 -12.13 -9.47
CA TYR A 138 -6.57 -11.60 -8.80
C TYR A 138 -5.60 -10.92 -9.78
N TYR A 139 -5.20 -11.60 -10.86
CA TYR A 139 -4.25 -11.06 -11.83
C TYR A 139 -4.81 -9.85 -12.58
N VAL A 140 -6.09 -9.86 -12.94
CA VAL A 140 -6.75 -8.71 -13.57
C VAL A 140 -6.71 -7.48 -12.65
N GLY A 141 -7.08 -7.64 -11.38
CA GLY A 141 -7.02 -6.55 -10.40
C GLY A 141 -5.60 -6.05 -10.16
N MET A 142 -4.64 -6.95 -10.05
CA MET A 142 -3.22 -6.59 -9.88
C MET A 142 -2.68 -5.82 -11.09
N ILE A 143 -2.87 -6.33 -12.30
CA ILE A 143 -2.37 -5.70 -13.53
C ILE A 143 -3.04 -4.34 -13.70
N TRP A 144 -4.35 -4.25 -13.50
CA TRP A 144 -5.08 -2.99 -13.62
C TRP A 144 -4.62 -1.96 -12.59
N SER A 145 -4.39 -2.37 -11.33
CA SER A 145 -3.76 -1.50 -10.33
C SER A 145 -2.34 -1.07 -10.73
N GLY A 146 -1.56 -1.94 -11.36
CA GLY A 146 -0.23 -1.59 -11.89
C GLY A 146 -0.30 -0.52 -12.98
N VAL A 147 -1.25 -0.65 -13.91
CA VAL A 147 -1.51 0.36 -14.96
C VAL A 147 -1.92 1.68 -14.31
N LEU A 148 -2.87 1.66 -13.37
CA LEU A 148 -3.28 2.87 -12.66
C LEU A 148 -2.13 3.51 -11.88
N LEU A 149 -1.26 2.72 -11.26
CA LEU A 149 -0.12 3.23 -10.50
C LEU A 149 0.88 3.95 -11.43
N PHE A 150 1.12 3.38 -12.62
CA PHE A 150 1.95 4.02 -13.63
C PHE A 150 1.38 5.39 -14.04
N HIS A 151 0.08 5.44 -14.34
CA HIS A 151 -0.60 6.68 -14.70
C HIS A 151 -0.67 7.68 -13.55
N ALA A 152 -0.85 7.22 -12.32
CA ALA A 152 -0.79 8.02 -11.11
C ALA A 152 0.56 8.72 -10.97
N VAL A 153 1.67 7.97 -11.05
CA VAL A 153 3.04 8.54 -10.94
C VAL A 153 3.32 9.52 -12.08
N LYS A 154 2.94 9.16 -13.33
CA LYS A 154 3.06 10.05 -14.49
C LYS A 154 2.31 11.37 -14.26
N ALA A 155 1.05 11.30 -13.84
CA ALA A 155 0.19 12.48 -13.65
C ALA A 155 0.66 13.35 -12.48
N VAL A 156 1.00 12.75 -11.33
CA VAL A 156 1.44 13.48 -10.13
C VAL A 156 2.71 14.30 -10.39
N HIS A 157 3.67 13.73 -11.12
CA HIS A 157 4.98 14.33 -11.31
C HIS A 157 5.17 15.04 -12.65
N GLN A 158 4.21 14.91 -13.56
CA GLN A 158 4.34 15.41 -14.94
C GLN A 158 5.52 14.80 -15.70
N TYR A 159 5.82 13.54 -15.40
CA TYR A 159 6.87 12.84 -16.10
C TYR A 159 6.45 12.41 -17.51
N SER A 160 7.43 12.42 -18.42
CA SER A 160 7.31 11.69 -19.68
C SER A 160 7.35 10.19 -19.41
N PHE A 161 6.83 9.38 -20.34
CA PHE A 161 6.75 7.92 -20.18
C PHE A 161 8.07 7.27 -19.71
N ARG A 162 9.20 7.63 -20.35
CA ARG A 162 10.53 7.10 -20.00
C ARG A 162 10.96 7.52 -18.60
N LYS A 163 10.71 8.79 -18.23
CA LYS A 163 11.00 9.29 -16.87
C LYS A 163 10.13 8.58 -15.83
N THR A 164 8.87 8.28 -16.12
CA THR A 164 7.98 7.55 -15.21
C THR A 164 8.50 6.13 -14.92
N VAL A 165 8.93 5.40 -15.95
CA VAL A 165 9.51 4.06 -15.78
C VAL A 165 10.74 4.13 -14.87
N ALA A 166 11.66 5.07 -15.16
CA ALA A 166 12.85 5.27 -14.33
C ALA A 166 12.50 5.65 -12.89
N ALA A 167 11.51 6.54 -12.70
CA ALA A 167 11.04 6.97 -11.38
C ALA A 167 10.49 5.81 -10.55
N ILE A 168 9.68 4.93 -11.16
CA ILE A 168 9.11 3.75 -10.48
C ILE A 168 10.23 2.78 -10.08
N LEU A 169 11.17 2.48 -10.98
CA LEU A 169 12.31 1.60 -10.67
C LEU A 169 13.18 2.16 -9.55
N MET A 170 13.51 3.46 -9.59
CA MET A 170 14.26 4.11 -8.52
C MET A 170 13.46 4.19 -7.22
N THR A 171 12.13 4.29 -7.29
CA THR A 171 11.28 4.27 -6.10
C THR A 171 11.37 2.90 -5.41
N PHE A 172 11.36 1.80 -6.16
CA PHE A 172 11.56 0.47 -5.57
C PHE A 172 12.95 0.32 -4.93
N PHE A 173 13.99 0.87 -5.55
CA PHE A 173 15.32 0.92 -4.94
C PHE A 173 15.33 1.76 -3.66
N ALA A 174 14.71 2.95 -3.67
CA ALA A 174 14.59 3.81 -2.50
C ALA A 174 13.81 3.12 -1.37
N MET A 175 12.73 2.40 -1.68
CA MET A 175 11.98 1.61 -0.70
C MET A 175 12.84 0.55 -0.03
N LEU A 176 13.69 -0.16 -0.79
CA LEU A 176 14.62 -1.14 -0.24
C LEU A 176 15.56 -0.48 0.77
N VAL A 177 16.17 0.65 0.39
CA VAL A 177 17.07 1.41 1.28
C VAL A 177 16.33 1.91 2.52
N ILE A 178 15.14 2.50 2.37
CA ILE A 178 14.33 3.02 3.47
C ILE A 178 13.96 1.91 4.46
N LEU A 179 13.48 0.77 3.96
CA LEU A 179 13.08 -0.35 4.82
C LEU A 179 14.29 -0.97 5.52
N PHE A 180 15.42 -1.09 4.83
CA PHE A 180 16.68 -1.56 5.41
C PHE A 180 17.13 -0.64 6.56
N LEU A 181 17.15 0.67 6.31
CA LEU A 181 17.48 1.67 7.34
C LEU A 181 16.48 1.65 8.50
N ALA A 182 15.19 1.50 8.23
CA ALA A 182 14.16 1.41 9.27
C ALA A 182 14.40 0.21 10.19
N VAL A 183 14.74 -0.96 9.64
CA VAL A 183 15.08 -2.15 10.44
C VAL A 183 16.36 -1.93 11.26
N LEU A 184 17.39 -1.32 10.68
CA LEU A 184 18.63 -0.98 11.41
C LEU A 184 18.36 -0.02 12.58
N MET A 185 17.55 1.02 12.34
CA MET A 185 17.17 1.98 13.38
C MET A 185 16.35 1.32 14.49
N LEU A 186 15.38 0.47 14.15
CA LEU A 186 14.61 -0.30 15.13
C LEU A 186 15.51 -1.21 15.99
N SER A 187 16.46 -1.89 15.36
CA SER A 187 17.46 -2.70 16.07
C SER A 187 18.30 -1.85 17.03
N LEU A 188 18.77 -0.68 16.59
CA LEU A 188 19.54 0.24 17.44
C LEU A 188 18.72 0.71 18.65
N PHE A 189 17.49 1.16 18.45
CA PHE A 189 16.60 1.58 19.55
C PHE A 189 16.31 0.44 20.51
N GLN A 190 16.12 -0.79 20.02
CA GLN A 190 15.95 -1.96 20.88
C GLN A 190 17.18 -2.20 21.76
N LYS A 191 18.40 -2.07 21.22
CA LYS A 191 19.64 -2.20 22.01
C LYS A 191 19.75 -1.11 23.08
N VAL A 192 19.43 0.14 22.72
CA VAL A 192 19.43 1.26 23.67
C VAL A 192 18.40 1.06 24.78
N TYR A 193 17.19 0.60 24.44
CA TYR A 193 16.15 0.28 25.43
C TYR A 193 16.60 -0.82 26.39
N VAL A 194 17.16 -1.93 25.87
CA VAL A 194 17.68 -3.03 26.69
C VAL A 194 18.81 -2.55 27.61
N PHE A 195 19.68 -1.66 27.14
CA PHE A 195 20.73 -1.04 27.95
C PHE A 195 20.14 -0.25 29.13
N PHE A 196 19.18 0.65 28.88
CA PHE A 196 18.53 1.40 29.96
C PHE A 196 17.74 0.51 30.91
N TYR A 197 17.05 -0.51 30.39
CA TYR A 197 16.34 -1.49 31.21
C TYR A 197 17.30 -2.25 32.13
N SER A 198 18.44 -2.68 31.60
CA SER A 198 19.50 -3.35 32.37
C SER A 198 20.06 -2.46 33.47
N LEU A 199 20.35 -1.19 33.18
CA LEU A 199 20.80 -0.20 34.17
C LEU A 199 19.76 0.00 35.28
N TYR A 200 18.49 0.16 34.90
CA TYR A 200 17.39 0.30 35.85
C TYR A 200 17.29 -0.91 36.78
N THR A 201 17.37 -2.13 36.23
CA THR A 201 17.32 -3.35 37.04
C THR A 201 18.52 -3.47 37.99
N GLU A 202 19.74 -3.17 37.54
CA GLU A 202 20.96 -3.17 38.38
C GLU A 202 20.84 -2.23 39.58
N ILE A 203 20.38 -0.99 39.34
CA ILE A 203 20.18 0.00 40.41
C ILE A 203 19.15 -0.51 41.43
N LEU A 204 18.04 -1.07 40.96
CA LEU A 204 16.96 -1.54 41.82
C LEU A 204 17.38 -2.75 42.67
N TYR A 205 18.22 -3.65 42.12
CA TYR A 205 18.82 -4.74 42.89
C TYR A 205 19.79 -4.23 43.96
N ARG A 206 20.59 -3.21 43.65
CA ARG A 206 21.55 -2.64 44.61
C ARG A 206 20.89 -1.85 45.74
N ILE A 207 19.70 -1.29 45.52
CA ILE A 207 18.94 -0.56 46.57
C ILE A 207 18.15 -1.52 47.48
N LYS A 208 17.82 -2.72 46.99
CA LYS A 208 17.08 -3.74 47.77
C LYS A 208 17.97 -4.63 48.66
N VAL A 209 19.29 -4.58 48.45
CA VAL A 209 20.31 -5.19 49.31
C VAL A 209 20.73 -4.18 50.37
#